data_AF-A0A6N2CTV8-F1
#
_entry.id   AF-A0A6N2CTV8-F1
#
_cell.length_a   1.000
_cell.length_b   1.000
_cell.length_c   1.000
_cell.angle_alpha   90.00
_cell.angle_beta   90.00
_cell.angle_gamma   90.00
#
_symmetry.space_group_name_H-M   'P 1'
#
loop_
_entity.id
_entity.type
_entity.pdbx_description
1 polymer ?
#
loop_
_entity_poly.entity_id
_entity_poly.type
_entity_poly.pdbx_seq_one_letter_code
_entity_poly.pdbx_strand_id
1 'polypeptide(L)' 'MKTLNISISDTEFKKLGIIKENLTYSEFVELINRELMRQNLNKCIELAEKYGLSLMTMDEINEEVKAVRNAKNSH' A
#
# COMPACT_ATOMS: atom_id res chain seq x y z
N MET A 1 28.54 -14.83 -10.89
CA MET A 1 27.18 -14.29 -11.12
C MET A 1 26.33 -15.34 -11.81
N LYS A 2 25.06 -15.45 -11.45
CA LYS A 2 24.08 -16.29 -12.16
C LYS A 2 23.02 -15.36 -12.73
N THR A 3 22.64 -15.56 -13.99
CA THR A 3 21.61 -14.78 -14.66
C THR A 3 20.32 -15.59 -14.70
N LEU A 4 19.21 -14.95 -14.33
CA LEU A 4 17.87 -15.52 -14.43
C LEU A 4 17.08 -14.67 -15.43
N ASN A 5 16.58 -15.30 -16.48
CA ASN A 5 15.70 -14.65 -17.45
C ASN A 5 14.25 -14.92 -17.04
N ILE A 6 13.44 -13.87 -16.99
CA ILE A 6 12.02 -13.93 -16.61
C ILE A 6 11.22 -13.39 -17.79
N SER A 7 10.31 -14.20 -18.31
CA SER A 7 9.32 -13.74 -19.28
C SER A 7 8.17 -13.06 -18.55
N ILE A 8 7.84 -11.85 -18.95
CA ILE A 8 6.78 -11.02 -18.35
C ILE A 8 5.92 -10.41 -19.46
N SER A 9 4.64 -10.21 -19.18
CA SER A 9 3.74 -9.60 -20.16
C SER A 9 4.00 -8.08 -20.30
N ASP A 10 3.68 -7.51 -21.46
CA ASP A 10 3.84 -6.07 -21.71
C ASP A 10 3.05 -5.19 -20.72
N THR A 11 1.91 -5.69 -20.24
CA THR A 11 1.06 -4.99 -19.27
C THR A 11 1.71 -4.94 -17.90
N GLU A 12 2.27 -6.05 -17.42
CA GLU A 12 2.99 -6.13 -16.16
C GLU A 12 4.32 -5.34 -16.24
N PHE A 13 5.01 -5.40 -17.37
CA PHE A 13 6.24 -4.64 -17.61
C PHE A 13 5.99 -3.13 -17.51
N LYS A 14 4.91 -2.65 -18.12
CA LYS A 14 4.46 -1.25 -18.01
C LYS A 14 4.02 -0.91 -16.59
N LYS A 15 3.28 -1.79 -15.92
CA LYS A 15 2.77 -1.56 -14.56
C LYS A 15 3.90 -1.40 -13.54
N LEU A 16 4.94 -2.22 -13.66
CA LEU A 16 6.15 -2.15 -12.84
C LEU A 16 7.03 -0.93 -13.18
N GLY A 17 6.80 -0.29 -14.33
CA GLY A 17 7.55 0.87 -14.79
C GLY A 17 9.00 0.54 -15.13
N ILE A 18 9.24 -0.68 -15.65
CA ILE A 18 10.57 -1.13 -16.04
C ILE A 18 10.92 -0.43 -17.37
N ILE A 19 12.00 0.35 -17.39
CA ILE A 19 12.48 1.08 -18.59
C ILE A 19 13.74 0.41 -19.17
N LYS A 20 14.40 -0.45 -18.38
CA LYS A 20 15.69 -1.06 -18.74
C LYS A 20 15.50 -2.53 -19.14
N GLU A 21 16.21 -2.95 -20.18
CA GLU A 21 16.26 -4.36 -20.63
C GLU A 21 17.04 -5.27 -19.66
N ASN A 22 18.02 -4.70 -18.93
CA ASN A 22 18.80 -5.40 -17.93
C ASN A 22 18.68 -4.71 -16.58
N LEU A 23 18.42 -5.50 -15.54
CA LEU A 23 18.23 -5.02 -14.19
C LEU A 23 19.00 -5.91 -13.23
N THR A 24 19.61 -5.33 -12.21
CA THR A 24 20.20 -6.12 -11.13
C THR A 24 19.11 -6.73 -10.25
N TYR A 25 19.42 -7.82 -9.55
CA TYR A 25 18.49 -8.43 -8.60
C TYR A 25 17.99 -7.42 -7.55
N SER A 26 18.88 -6.57 -7.03
CA SER A 26 18.51 -5.56 -6.04
C SER A 26 17.52 -4.53 -6.58
N GLU A 27 17.76 -4.01 -7.80
CA GLU A 27 16.81 -3.12 -8.47
C GLU A 27 15.46 -3.82 -8.70
N PHE A 28 15.46 -5.12 -9.01
CA PHE A 28 14.23 -5.87 -9.26
C PHE A 28 13.41 -6.00 -7.98
N VAL A 29 14.07 -6.37 -6.88
CA VAL A 29 13.43 -6.45 -5.56
C VAL A 29 12.83 -5.11 -5.14
N GLU A 30 13.53 -4.01 -5.38
CA GLU A 30 13.03 -2.67 -5.06
C GLU A 30 11.77 -2.32 -5.86
N LEU A 31 11.74 -2.64 -7.16
CA LEU A 31 10.56 -2.43 -8.00
C LEU A 31 9.35 -3.22 -7.52
N ILE A 32 9.55 -4.50 -7.18
CA ILE A 32 8.49 -5.37 -6.66
C ILE A 32 7.96 -4.85 -5.31
N ASN A 33 8.86 -4.45 -4.40
CA ASN A 33 8.48 -3.88 -3.11
C ASN A 33 7.63 -2.60 -3.28
N ARG A 34 8.00 -1.73 -4.22
CA ARG A 34 7.24 -0.51 -4.53
C ARG A 34 5.85 -0.83 -5.08
N GLU A 35 5.72 -1.84 -5.93
CA GLU A 35 4.42 -2.28 -6.46
C GLU A 35 3.54 -2.88 -5.35
N LEU A 36 4.11 -3.72 -4.48
CA LEU A 36 3.38 -4.25 -3.32
C LEU A 36 2.89 -3.12 -2.39
N MET A 37 3.71 -2.09 -2.17
CA MET A 37 3.33 -0.93 -1.38
C MET A 37 2.14 -0.18 -2.01
N ARG A 38 2.13 0.00 -3.33
CA ARG A 38 0.99 0.61 -4.05
C ARG A 38 -0.28 -0.22 -3.93
N GLN A 39 -0.18 -1.54 -4.06
CA GLN A 39 -1.33 -2.44 -3.91
C GLN A 39 -1.91 -2.38 -2.50
N ASN A 40 -1.04 -2.40 -1.48
CA ASN A 40 -1.46 -2.28 -0.08
C ASN A 40 -2.13 -0.92 0.20
N LEU A 41 -1.58 0.18 -0.33
CA LEU A 41 -2.17 1.50 -0.19
C LEU A 41 -3.58 1.56 -0.80
N ASN A 42 -3.75 1.06 -2.02
CA ASN A 42 -5.06 1.02 -2.67
C ASN A 42 -6.07 0.20 -1.86
N LYS A 43 -5.64 -0.93 -1.29
CA LYS A 43 -6.48 -1.73 -0.40
C LYS A 43 -6.86 -0.99 0.88
N CYS A 44 -5.94 -0.23 1.47
CA CYS A 44 -6.26 0.60 2.63
C CYS A 44 -7.30 1.68 2.29
N ILE A 45 -7.19 2.31 1.11
CA ILE A 45 -8.16 3.29 0.63
C ILE A 45 -9.53 2.64 0.43
N GLU A 46 -9.58 1.49 -0.25
CA GLU A 46 -10.83 0.73 -0.46
C GLU A 46 -11.51 0.36 0.87
N LEU A 47 -10.72 -0.06 1.87
CA LEU A 47 -11.25 -0.34 3.21
C LEU A 47 -11.75 0.94 3.89
N ALA A 48 -11.02 2.05 3.79
CA ALA A 48 -11.44 3.32 4.36
C ALA A 48 -12.74 3.84 3.73
N GLU A 49 -12.93 3.65 2.42
CA GLU A 49 -14.18 3.94 1.73
C GLU A 49 -15.32 3.01 2.20
N LYS A 50 -15.06 1.70 2.22
CA LYS A 50 -16.04 0.69 2.61
C LYS A 50 -16.58 0.88 4.03
N TYR A 51 -15.72 1.25 4.97
CA TYR A 51 -16.10 1.45 6.36
C TYR A 51 -16.48 2.91 6.67
N GLY A 52 -16.56 3.78 5.65
CA GLY A 52 -16.93 5.19 5.83
C GLY A 52 -15.88 6.04 6.55
N LEU A 53 -14.71 5.48 6.87
CA LEU A 53 -13.58 6.21 7.48
C LEU A 53 -13.08 7.35 6.58
N SER A 54 -13.21 7.19 5.26
CA SER A 54 -12.87 8.22 4.27
C SER A 54 -13.74 9.49 4.38
N LEU A 55 -14.93 9.39 4.96
CA LEU A 55 -15.89 10.49 5.11
C LEU A 55 -15.83 11.13 6.50
N MET A 56 -15.12 10.52 7.46
CA MET A 56 -15.03 11.05 8.82
C MET A 56 -14.25 12.35 8.85
N THR A 57 -14.83 13.34 9.52
CA THR A 57 -14.15 14.59 9.85
C THR A 57 -13.17 14.38 11.00
N MET A 58 -12.18 15.27 11.10
CA MET A 58 -11.23 15.22 12.23
C MET A 58 -11.93 15.37 13.59
N ASP A 59 -13.05 16.08 13.65
CA ASP A 59 -13.81 16.25 14.89
C ASP A 59 -14.48 14.95 15.32
N GLU A 60 -15.10 14.21 14.39
CA GLU A 60 -15.69 12.89 14.65
C GLU A 60 -14.65 11.88 15.11
N ILE A 61 -13.46 11.87 14.48
CA ILE A 61 -12.34 11.03 14.88
C ILE A 61 -11.88 11.37 16.31
N ASN A 62 -11.77 12.67 16.64
CA ASN A 62 -11.38 13.10 17.97
C ASN A 62 -12.39 12.68 19.04
N GLU A 63 -13.68 12.75 18.76
CA GLU A 63 -14.73 12.31 19.68
C GLU A 63 -14.71 10.79 19.89
N GLU A 64 -14.51 10.00 18.82
CA GLU A 64 -14.37 8.54 18.94
C GLU A 64 -13.16 8.15 19.82
N VAL A 65 -12.00 8.80 19.60
CA VAL A 65 -10.79 8.56 20.39
C VAL A 65 -10.98 8.96 21.86
N LYS A 66 -11.61 10.12 22.12
CA LYS A 66 -11.91 10.56 23.49
C LYS A 66 -12.88 9.61 24.18
N ALA A 67 -13.92 9.15 23.50
CA ALA A 67 -14.89 8.20 24.05
C ALA A 67 -14.21 6.90 24.52
N VAL A 68 -13.34 6.32 23.68
CA VAL A 68 -12.59 5.10 24.03
C VAL A 68 -11.61 5.33 25.19
N ARG A 69 -10.90 6.48 25.21
CA ARG A 69 -9.96 6.81 26.29
C ARG A 69 -10.66 7.07 27.62
N ASN A 70 -11.79 7.79 27.60
CA ASN A 70 -12.57 8.08 28.79
C ASN A 70 -13.19 6.79 29.37
N ALA A 71 -13.69 5.90 28.51
CA ALA A 71 -14.19 4.58 28.94
C ALA A 71 -13.12 3.72 29.64
N LYS A 72 -11.84 3.85 29.25
CA LYS A 72 -10.71 3.18 29.92
C LYS A 72 -10.32 3.81 31.26
N ASN A 73 -10.56 5.11 31.43
CA ASN A 73 -10.24 5.84 32.66
C ASN A 73 -11.39 5.83 33.70
N SER A 74 -12.58 5.36 33.31
CA SER A 74 -13.75 5.25 34.18
C SER A 74 -13.88 3.87 34.85
N HIS A 75 -12.76 3.17 35.06
CA HIS A 75 -12.66 1.88 35.74
C HIS A 75 -11.78 1.97 36.98
#